data_AF-A0A6G0W0U8-F1
#
_entry.id   AF-A0A6G0W0U8-F1
#
_cell.length_a   1.000
_cell.length_b   1.000
_cell.length_c   1.000
_cell.angle_alpha   90.00
_cell.angle_beta   90.00
_cell.angle_gamma   90.00
#
_symmetry.space_group_name_H-M   'P 1'
#
loop_
_entity.id
_entity.type
_entity.pdbx_description
1 polymer ?
#
loop_
_entity_poly.entity_id
_entity_poly.type
_entity_poly.pdbx_seq_one_letter_code
_entity_poly.pdbx_strand_id
1 'polypeptide(L)'
;MMLTKLDRGQLDGADVKYFQNLITHLDISFQPQVMHLWATNNEVDEMNRRVLNSMNQVSFLSEAIDTSAKRSDIESSKKLPRQKTMCLALRLVLKETAKYMVIANISTKDGIVNGAIEELMQINKGQTAGGKEVAKRVWIKFDELDVGSLSRPKIKKQTKTRR
;
A
#
# COMPACT_ATOMS: atom_id res chain seq x y z
N MET A 1 -27.74 11.01 -13.89
CA MET A 1 -26.42 10.73 -13.29
C MET A 1 -26.16 9.22 -13.40
N MET A 2 -25.21 8.80 -14.24
CA MET A 2 -25.04 7.40 -14.65
C MET A 2 -24.59 6.47 -13.49
N LEU A 3 -23.69 6.95 -12.63
CA LEU A 3 -23.26 6.21 -11.43
C LEU A 3 -24.39 5.97 -10.42
N THR A 4 -25.35 6.90 -10.29
CA THR A 4 -26.54 6.70 -9.45
C THR A 4 -27.48 5.64 -10.01
N LYS A 5 -27.59 5.53 -11.34
CA LYS A 5 -28.36 4.44 -11.96
C LYS A 5 -27.67 3.10 -11.73
N LEU A 6 -26.35 3.04 -11.84
CA LEU A 6 -25.56 1.83 -11.55
C LEU A 6 -25.79 1.37 -10.10
N ASP A 7 -25.67 2.28 -9.14
CA ASP A 7 -25.90 2.01 -7.71
C ASP A 7 -27.29 1.43 -7.43
N ARG A 8 -28.31 1.88 -8.16
CA ARG A 8 -29.70 1.42 -8.01
C ARG A 8 -30.06 0.20 -8.86
N GLY A 9 -29.15 -0.30 -9.70
CA GLY A 9 -29.46 -1.36 -10.66
C GLY A 9 -30.45 -0.92 -11.76
N GLN A 10 -30.45 0.36 -12.11
CA GLN A 10 -31.40 1.00 -13.05
C GLN A 10 -30.72 1.41 -14.37
N LEU A 11 -29.66 0.70 -14.77
CA LEU A 11 -29.01 0.96 -16.05
C LEU A 11 -29.96 0.61 -17.21
N ASP A 12 -30.06 1.52 -18.17
CA ASP A 12 -30.77 1.28 -19.42
C ASP A 12 -29.81 0.86 -20.56
N GLY A 13 -30.36 0.56 -21.73
CA GLY A 13 -29.57 0.11 -22.88
C GLY A 13 -28.54 1.13 -23.37
N ALA A 14 -28.80 2.44 -23.20
CA ALA A 14 -27.83 3.47 -23.57
C ALA A 14 -26.67 3.51 -22.57
N ASP A 15 -26.95 3.37 -21.27
CA ASP A 15 -25.93 3.30 -20.23
C ASP A 15 -25.01 2.08 -20.42
N VAL A 16 -25.56 0.90 -20.74
CA VAL A 16 -24.79 -0.33 -21.02
C VAL A 16 -23.88 -0.14 -22.23
N LYS A 17 -24.42 0.40 -23.33
CA LYS A 17 -23.65 0.66 -24.55
C LYS A 17 -22.49 1.62 -24.31
N TYR A 18 -22.69 2.62 -23.45
CA TYR A 18 -21.62 3.54 -23.05
C TYR A 18 -20.47 2.80 -22.36
N PHE A 19 -20.75 1.94 -21.36
CA PHE A 19 -19.71 1.16 -20.70
C PHE A 19 -18.97 0.21 -21.65
N GLN A 20 -19.68 -0.42 -22.59
CA GLN A 20 -19.06 -1.30 -23.59
C GLN A 20 -18.08 -0.54 -24.50
N ASN A 21 -18.42 0.68 -24.89
CA ASN A 21 -17.50 1.53 -25.68
C ASN A 21 -16.24 1.92 -24.90
N LEU A 22 -16.32 2.08 -23.58
CA LEU A 22 -15.14 2.32 -22.75
C LEU A 22 -14.17 1.14 -22.77
N ILE A 23 -14.69 -0.09 -22.85
CA ILE A 23 -13.88 -1.32 -22.91
C ILE A 23 -13.08 -1.38 -24.22
N THR A 24 -13.68 -0.99 -25.36
CA THR A 24 -13.02 -1.08 -26.68
C THR A 24 -11.88 -0.08 -26.88
N HIS A 25 -11.75 0.94 -26.02
CA HIS A 25 -10.66 1.92 -26.05
C HIS A 25 -9.53 1.63 -25.05
N LEU A 26 -9.69 0.62 -24.20
CA LEU A 26 -8.63 0.18 -23.30
C LEU A 26 -7.75 -0.82 -24.02
N ASP A 27 -6.57 -0.38 -24.47
CA ASP A 27 -5.47 -1.30 -24.74
C ASP A 27 -5.14 -2.00 -23.40
N ILE A 28 -5.56 -3.27 -23.27
CA ILE A 28 -5.55 -4.06 -22.02
C ILE A 28 -4.12 -4.50 -21.64
N SER A 29 -3.09 -3.86 -22.19
CA SER A 29 -1.74 -4.08 -21.70
C SER A 29 -1.66 -3.57 -20.25
N PHE A 30 -1.14 -4.42 -19.36
CA PHE A 30 -0.98 -4.05 -17.97
C PHE A 30 -0.03 -2.85 -17.86
N GLN A 31 -0.56 -1.72 -17.36
CA GLN A 31 0.20 -0.49 -17.16
C GLN A 31 0.52 -0.31 -15.67
N PRO A 32 1.75 -0.57 -15.21
CA PRO A 32 2.10 -0.51 -13.78
C PRO A 32 1.87 0.85 -13.13
N GLN A 33 1.82 1.93 -13.91
CA GLN A 33 1.62 3.30 -13.45
C GLN A 33 0.15 3.65 -13.15
N VAL A 34 -0.81 2.86 -13.63
CA VAL A 34 -2.25 3.10 -13.47
C VAL A 34 -2.80 2.24 -12.33
N MET A 35 -3.83 2.73 -11.63
CA MET A 35 -4.56 1.92 -10.67
C MET A 35 -5.44 0.91 -11.42
N HIS A 36 -5.21 -0.37 -11.15
CA HIS A 36 -6.04 -1.46 -11.65
C HIS A 36 -6.97 -1.93 -10.53
N LEU A 37 -8.22 -2.23 -10.90
CA LEU A 37 -9.22 -2.78 -9.98
C LEU A 37 -9.53 -4.21 -10.39
N TRP A 38 -9.59 -5.10 -9.38
CA TRP A 38 -9.93 -6.51 -9.57
C TRP A 38 -11.09 -6.90 -8.66
N ALA A 39 -11.77 -7.99 -9.03
CA ALA A 39 -12.92 -8.49 -8.28
C ALA A 39 -12.52 -9.08 -6.92
N THR A 40 -11.31 -9.64 -6.81
CA THR A 40 -10.85 -10.32 -5.60
C THR A 40 -9.47 -9.84 -5.12
N ASN A 41 -9.25 -9.92 -3.80
CA ASN A 41 -7.94 -9.63 -3.21
C ASN A 41 -6.84 -10.59 -3.70
N ASN A 42 -7.19 -11.83 -4.06
CA ASN A 42 -6.22 -12.80 -4.55
C ASN A 42 -5.65 -12.36 -5.91
N GLU A 43 -6.51 -11.85 -6.80
CA GLU A 43 -6.08 -11.28 -8.09
C GLU A 43 -5.20 -10.03 -7.88
N VAL A 44 -5.58 -9.16 -6.94
CA VAL A 44 -4.78 -8.00 -6.52
C VAL A 44 -3.39 -8.46 -6.04
N ASP A 45 -3.33 -9.42 -5.13
CA ASP A 45 -2.08 -9.92 -4.55
C ASP A 45 -1.22 -10.65 -5.59
N GLU A 46 -1.82 -11.38 -6.53
CA GLU A 46 -1.10 -11.98 -7.65
C GLU A 46 -0.49 -10.92 -8.57
N MET A 47 -1.27 -9.93 -9.00
CA MET A 47 -0.76 -8.90 -9.90
C MET A 47 0.31 -8.05 -9.21
N ASN A 48 0.07 -7.60 -7.97
CA ASN A 48 1.06 -6.83 -7.22
C ASN A 48 2.38 -7.59 -7.06
N ARG A 49 2.33 -8.91 -6.84
CA ARG A 49 3.54 -9.75 -6.84
C ARG A 49 4.22 -9.80 -8.21
N ARG A 50 3.47 -9.95 -9.30
CA ARG A 50 4.05 -9.93 -10.66
C ARG A 50 4.76 -8.61 -10.95
N VAL A 51 4.15 -7.48 -10.60
CA VAL A 51 4.75 -6.14 -10.75
C VAL A 51 6.01 -6.01 -9.91
N LEU A 52 5.94 -6.32 -8.63
CA LEU A 52 7.12 -6.25 -7.76
C LEU A 52 8.24 -7.17 -8.25
N ASN A 53 7.92 -8.34 -8.79
CA ASN A 53 8.91 -9.28 -9.32
C ASN A 53 9.55 -8.80 -10.64
N SER A 54 8.83 -8.03 -11.48
CA SER A 54 9.38 -7.48 -12.72
C SER A 54 10.26 -6.25 -12.52
N MET A 55 10.22 -5.63 -11.33
CA MET A 55 11.06 -4.48 -10.99
C MET A 55 12.52 -4.86 -10.74
N ASN A 56 13.45 -4.06 -11.28
CA ASN A 56 14.90 -4.27 -11.18
C ASN A 56 15.48 -3.90 -9.81
N GLN A 57 14.72 -3.18 -8.98
CA GLN A 57 15.15 -2.75 -7.65
C GLN A 57 15.31 -3.94 -6.70
N VAL A 58 16.29 -3.83 -5.81
CA VAL A 58 16.57 -4.85 -4.78
C VAL A 58 15.38 -4.95 -3.83
N SER A 59 14.88 -6.17 -3.64
CA SER A 59 13.82 -6.44 -2.68
C SER A 59 14.35 -6.43 -1.24
N PHE A 60 13.63 -5.77 -0.34
CA PHE A 60 13.78 -5.91 1.10
C PHE A 60 12.55 -6.62 1.67
N LEU A 61 12.75 -7.77 2.31
CA LEU A 61 11.68 -8.50 2.98
C LEU A 61 11.52 -7.98 4.42
N SER A 62 10.43 -7.26 4.69
CA SER A 62 10.05 -6.84 6.04
C SER A 62 9.10 -7.87 6.65
N GLU A 63 9.52 -8.51 7.73
CA GLU A 63 8.67 -9.43 8.51
C GLU A 63 8.11 -8.73 9.75
N ALA A 64 6.85 -8.99 10.07
CA ALA A 64 6.21 -8.47 11.29
C ALA A 64 6.91 -9.01 12.56
N ILE A 65 6.89 -8.19 13.62
CA ILE A 65 7.41 -8.55 14.95
C ILE A 65 6.27 -8.37 15.96
N ASP A 66 5.76 -9.47 16.48
CA ASP A 66 4.66 -9.49 17.44
C ASP A 66 5.21 -9.72 18.86
N THR A 67 4.96 -8.79 19.79
CA THR A 67 5.59 -8.81 21.13
C THR A 67 4.63 -8.93 22.31
N SER A 68 3.32 -8.77 22.11
CA SER A 68 2.35 -8.60 23.20
C SER A 68 1.25 -9.67 23.27
N ALA A 69 1.41 -10.80 22.57
CA ALA A 69 0.43 -11.89 22.52
C ALA A 69 1.01 -13.22 23.00
N LYS A 70 0.15 -14.15 23.43
CA LYS A 70 0.59 -15.52 23.73
C LYS A 70 1.17 -16.14 22.48
N ARG A 71 2.22 -16.96 22.63
CA ARG A 71 2.91 -17.60 21.50
C ARG A 71 1.96 -18.41 20.60
N SER A 72 0.97 -19.11 21.19
CA SER A 72 -0.08 -19.83 20.47
C SER A 72 -0.90 -18.92 19.55
N ASP A 73 -1.21 -17.71 20.03
CA ASP A 73 -2.06 -16.76 19.33
C ASP A 73 -1.28 -16.14 18.17
N ILE A 74 0.02 -15.88 18.36
CA ILE A 74 0.94 -15.44 17.29
C ILE A 74 1.09 -16.54 16.22
N GLU A 75 1.32 -17.79 16.60
CA GLU A 75 1.50 -18.87 15.61
C GLU A 75 0.21 -19.19 14.84
N SER A 76 -0.95 -19.03 15.47
CA SER A 76 -2.24 -19.17 14.78
C SER A 76 -2.52 -17.98 13.86
N SER A 77 -2.20 -16.74 14.28
CA SER A 77 -2.44 -15.54 13.47
C SER A 77 -1.62 -15.53 12.17
N LYS A 78 -0.40 -16.09 12.18
CA LYS A 78 0.45 -16.24 10.99
C LYS A 78 -0.20 -17.03 9.84
N LYS A 79 -1.19 -17.87 10.15
CA LYS A 79 -1.93 -18.68 9.18
C LYS A 79 -3.18 -17.99 8.65
N LEU A 80 -3.57 -16.86 9.26
CA LEU A 80 -4.76 -16.14 8.88
C LEU A 80 -4.51 -15.35 7.58
N PRO A 81 -5.54 -15.23 6.72
CA PRO A 81 -5.45 -14.35 5.57
C PRO A 81 -5.45 -12.88 6.05
N ARG A 82 -4.83 -11.98 5.29
CA ARG A 82 -4.61 -10.57 5.69
C ARG A 82 -5.89 -9.84 6.09
N GLN A 83 -7.02 -10.21 5.51
CA GLN A 83 -8.32 -9.60 5.80
C GLN A 83 -8.78 -9.86 7.25
N LYS A 84 -8.27 -10.91 7.88
CA LYS A 84 -8.52 -11.24 9.28
C LYS A 84 -7.50 -10.59 10.23
N THR A 85 -6.49 -9.92 9.71
CA THR A 85 -5.42 -9.23 10.46
C THR A 85 -5.43 -7.72 10.24
N MET A 86 -6.61 -7.13 9.96
CA MET A 86 -6.74 -5.69 9.64
C MET A 86 -5.84 -5.27 8.47
N CYS A 87 -5.67 -6.16 7.49
CA CYS A 87 -4.79 -6.01 6.33
C CYS A 87 -3.28 -5.92 6.63
N LEU A 88 -2.87 -6.13 7.89
CA LEU A 88 -1.47 -6.19 8.29
C LEU A 88 -0.83 -7.45 7.71
N ALA A 89 0.21 -7.26 6.91
CA ALA A 89 0.94 -8.35 6.29
C ALA A 89 2.00 -8.90 7.26
N LEU A 90 2.03 -10.22 7.43
CA LEU A 90 3.13 -10.91 8.12
C LEU A 90 4.46 -10.68 7.41
N ARG A 91 4.42 -10.64 6.07
CA ARG A 91 5.57 -10.42 5.20
C ARG A 91 5.22 -9.35 4.17
N LEU A 92 6.01 -8.28 4.13
CA LEU A 92 5.87 -7.21 3.17
C LEU A 92 7.17 -7.08 2.37
N VAL A 93 7.07 -7.26 1.05
CA VAL A 93 8.19 -7.02 0.13
C VAL A 93 8.21 -5.55 -0.22
N LEU A 94 9.32 -4.90 0.12
CA LEU A 94 9.58 -3.50 -0.17
C LEU A 94 10.59 -3.38 -1.31
N LYS A 95 10.26 -2.59 -2.33
CA LYS A 95 11.17 -2.19 -3.41
C LYS A 95 11.07 -0.68 -3.58
N GLU A 96 12.21 -0.01 -3.65
CA GLU A 96 12.24 1.42 -3.98
C GLU A 96 11.60 1.65 -5.37
N THR A 97 11.01 2.83 -5.55
CA THR A 97 10.18 3.27 -6.68
C THR A 97 8.86 2.51 -6.87
N ALA A 98 8.52 1.54 -6.02
CA ALA A 98 7.21 0.89 -6.07
C ALA A 98 6.15 1.71 -5.32
N LYS A 99 4.90 1.62 -5.76
CA LYS A 99 3.76 2.27 -5.08
C LYS A 99 3.21 1.40 -3.95
N TYR A 100 2.95 2.01 -2.80
CA TYR A 100 2.35 1.35 -1.64
C TYR A 100 1.19 2.16 -1.09
N MET A 101 0.17 1.45 -0.59
CA MET A 101 -0.98 2.04 0.08
C MET A 101 -0.74 2.16 1.58
N VAL A 102 -1.03 3.32 2.15
CA VAL A 102 -1.19 3.52 3.58
C VAL A 102 -2.50 2.87 4.02
N ILE A 103 -2.44 1.90 4.95
CA ILE A 103 -3.62 1.11 5.37
C ILE A 103 -4.27 1.60 6.67
N ALA A 104 -3.77 2.69 7.25
CA ALA A 104 -4.25 3.23 8.52
C ALA A 104 -4.14 4.76 8.56
N ASN A 105 -5.03 5.41 9.31
CA ASN A 105 -4.95 6.85 9.53
C ASN A 105 -3.80 7.17 10.50
N ILE A 106 -2.69 7.67 9.97
CA ILE A 106 -1.51 8.03 10.78
C ILE A 106 -1.66 9.48 11.28
N SER A 107 -2.02 10.40 10.39
CA SER A 107 -2.27 11.80 10.74
C SER A 107 -3.24 12.42 9.73
N THR A 108 -4.52 12.38 10.06
CA THR A 108 -5.58 12.99 9.23
C THR A 108 -5.42 14.49 9.05
N LYS A 109 -4.93 15.18 10.09
CA LYS A 109 -4.62 16.62 10.05
C LYS A 109 -3.47 16.97 9.11
N ASP A 110 -2.61 16.01 8.81
CA ASP A 110 -1.40 16.20 8.00
C ASP A 110 -1.49 15.39 6.69
N GLY A 111 -2.70 14.98 6.29
CA GLY A 111 -2.98 14.28 5.04
C GLY A 111 -2.49 12.83 4.94
N ILE A 112 -1.89 12.26 5.99
CA ILE A 112 -1.40 10.86 5.98
C ILE A 112 -2.54 9.94 6.43
N VAL A 113 -3.39 9.58 5.47
CA VAL A 113 -4.64 8.86 5.68
C VAL A 113 -4.64 7.46 5.06
N ASN A 114 -5.55 6.61 5.53
CA ASN A 114 -5.82 5.32 4.92
C ASN A 114 -6.27 5.51 3.45
N GLY A 115 -5.75 4.69 2.55
CA GLY A 115 -6.05 4.71 1.13
C GLY A 115 -5.12 5.58 0.28
N ALA A 116 -4.23 6.38 0.89
CA ALA A 116 -3.21 7.11 0.14
C ALA A 116 -2.22 6.13 -0.50
N ILE A 117 -1.94 6.27 -1.79
CA ILE A 117 -1.09 5.35 -2.56
C ILE A 117 0.05 6.12 -3.20
N GLU A 118 1.28 5.84 -2.77
CA GLU A 118 2.41 6.70 -3.09
C GLU A 118 3.71 5.93 -3.28
N GLU A 119 4.70 6.58 -3.87
CA GLU A 119 5.99 5.97 -4.22
C GLU A 119 6.93 5.83 -3.02
N LEU A 120 7.50 4.63 -2.84
CA LEU A 120 8.55 4.37 -1.88
C LEU A 120 9.91 4.86 -2.39
N MET A 121 10.42 5.93 -1.80
CA MET A 121 11.70 6.54 -2.20
C MET A 121 12.91 5.84 -1.57
N GLN A 122 12.80 5.45 -0.30
CA GLN A 122 13.96 4.95 0.44
C GLN A 122 13.57 4.07 1.61
N ILE A 123 14.39 3.04 1.87
CA ILE A 123 14.29 2.19 3.06
C ILE A 123 15.51 2.44 3.96
N ASN A 124 15.31 3.04 5.14
CA ASN A 124 16.34 3.03 6.17
C ASN A 124 16.27 1.74 6.97
N LYS A 125 17.27 0.91 6.75
CA LYS A 125 17.47 -0.33 7.48
C LYS A 125 18.13 -0.07 8.83
N GLY A 126 17.91 -0.99 9.76
CA GLY A 126 18.65 -1.08 11.01
C GLY A 126 18.69 -2.52 11.47
N GLN A 127 19.12 -2.74 12.70
CA GLN A 127 19.19 -4.07 13.29
C GLN A 127 18.39 -4.14 14.58
N THR A 128 17.84 -5.31 14.88
CA THR A 128 17.33 -5.66 16.20
C THR A 128 18.49 -5.96 17.16
N ALA A 129 18.22 -6.12 18.45
CA ALA A 129 19.23 -6.53 19.44
C ALA A 129 19.90 -7.87 19.09
N GLY A 130 19.21 -8.75 18.34
CA GLY A 130 19.75 -10.02 17.85
C GLY A 130 20.43 -9.94 16.48
N GLY A 131 20.75 -8.75 15.98
CA GLY A 131 21.46 -8.56 14.71
C GLY A 131 20.62 -8.75 13.44
N LYS A 132 19.33 -9.11 13.54
CA LYS A 132 18.44 -9.24 12.38
C LYS A 132 18.21 -7.87 11.73
N GLU A 133 18.43 -7.77 10.43
CA GLU A 133 18.13 -6.56 9.65
C GLU A 133 16.60 -6.31 9.59
N VAL A 134 16.19 -5.06 9.81
CA VAL A 134 14.79 -4.62 9.82
C VAL A 134 14.64 -3.26 9.13
N ALA A 135 13.50 -3.02 8.48
CA ALA A 135 13.15 -1.68 8.01
C ALA A 135 12.75 -0.81 9.21
N LYS A 136 13.65 0.08 9.66
CA LYS A 136 13.35 1.01 10.76
C LYS A 136 12.49 2.18 10.31
N ARG A 137 12.65 2.61 9.06
CA ARG A 137 11.89 3.72 8.48
C ARG A 137 11.81 3.55 6.97
N VAL A 138 10.66 3.93 6.42
CA VAL A 138 10.45 4.09 4.98
C VAL A 138 10.15 5.54 4.68
N TRP A 139 10.58 6.00 3.50
CA TRP A 139 10.29 7.34 2.99
C TRP A 139 9.36 7.21 1.80
N ILE A 140 8.14 7.72 1.96
CA ILE A 140 7.12 7.73 0.92
C ILE A 140 7.01 9.16 0.39
N LYS A 141 7.04 9.33 -0.94
CA LYS A 141 6.83 10.62 -1.58
C LYS A 141 5.37 10.73 -1.99
N PHE A 142 4.67 11.66 -1.34
CA PHE A 142 3.31 12.07 -1.71
C PHE A 142 3.38 13.13 -2.81
N ASP A 143 2.45 13.06 -3.75
CA ASP A 143 2.34 14.05 -4.83
C ASP A 143 1.83 15.41 -4.32
N GLU A 144 0.94 15.42 -3.32
CA GLU A 144 0.47 16.65 -2.68
C GLU A 144 1.52 17.23 -1.72
N LEU A 145 1.97 18.46 -2.01
CA LEU A 145 3.08 19.11 -1.31
C LEU A 145 2.79 19.42 0.16
N ASP A 146 1.53 19.53 0.55
CA ASP A 146 1.06 19.83 1.90
C ASP A 146 0.95 18.59 2.80
N VAL A 147 0.86 17.38 2.22
CA VAL A 147 0.84 16.13 2.99
C VAL A 147 2.15 15.96 3.77
N GLY A 148 2.04 15.69 5.07
CA GLY A 148 3.20 15.55 5.97
C GLY A 148 3.91 16.88 6.27
N SER A 149 3.39 18.03 5.85
CA SER A 149 4.04 19.34 6.03
C SER A 149 4.15 19.76 7.50
N LEU A 150 3.22 19.34 8.36
CA LEU A 150 3.25 19.63 9.81
C LEU A 150 4.25 18.72 10.54
N SER A 151 4.43 17.49 10.06
CA SER A 151 5.33 16.50 10.66
C SER A 151 6.78 16.63 10.20
N ARG A 152 7.03 16.98 8.93
CA ARG A 152 8.38 17.12 8.33
C ARG A 152 9.33 18.02 9.13
N PRO A 153 8.94 19.23 9.60
CA PRO A 153 9.81 20.10 10.37
C PRO A 153 10.20 19.54 11.74
N LYS A 154 9.31 18.77 12.39
CA LYS A 154 9.55 18.18 13.72
C LYS A 154 10.66 17.14 13.68
N ILE A 155 10.73 16.35 12.61
CA ILE A 155 11.78 15.35 12.39
C ILE A 155 13.15 16.03 12.25
N LYS A 156 13.24 17.12 11.47
CA LYS A 156 14.49 17.88 11.30
C LYS A 156 15.05 18.42 12.63
N LYS A 157 14.18 18.83 13.56
CA LYS A 157 14.58 19.28 14.90
C LYS A 157 15.12 18.11 15.75
N GLN A 158 14.45 16.96 15.76
CA GLN A 158 14.88 15.79 16.54
C GLN A 158 16.22 15.20 16.06
N THR A 159 16.52 15.24 14.77
CA THR A 159 17.82 14.79 14.24
C THR A 159 18.99 15.73 14.59
N LYS A 160 18.75 17.00 14.90
CA LYS A 160 19.79 17.94 15.32
C LYS A 160 20.20 17.79 16.79
N THR A 161 19.29 17.32 17.64
CA THR A 161 19.53 17.18 19.10
C THR A 161 20.16 15.83 19.47
N ARG A 162 20.32 14.91 18.51
CA ARG A 162 20.93 13.58 18.71
C ARG A 162 22.31 13.44 18.05
N ARG A 163 22.99 14.56 17.79
CA ARG A 163 24.40 14.59 17.37
C ARG A 163 25.26 15.10 18.51
#